data_AF-D0NHK8-F1
#
_entry.id   AF-D0NHK8-F1
#
_cell.length_a   1.000
_cell.length_b   1.000
_cell.length_c   1.000
_cell.angle_alpha   90.00
_cell.angle_beta   90.00
_cell.angle_gamma   90.00
#
_symmetry.space_group_name_H-M   'P 1'
#
loop_
_entity.id
_entity.type
_entity.pdbx_description
1 polymer ?
#
loop_
_entity_poly.entity_id
_entity_poly.type
_entity_poly.pdbx_seq_one_letter_code
_entity_poly.pdbx_strand_id
1 'polypeptide(L)'
;MAASSDAHSKMSLPKPTWIYEDGTNSPAGTVDSSSVLPVPDGMGYEGDPLSNTEAYWTAFNASKYTSLKELVWKNEVVNTDSLYGTATIECGFSWTNGTARDLPDEVQWDKLTTGHDGPCEIWCDDTLVFADQNCAVNYPDSPASFPYDKAACEGKSMLTAIWLALHSPPWQ
;
A
#
# COMPACT_ATOMS: atom_id res chain seq x y z
N MET A 1 -25.94 -6.52 -17.56
CA MET A 1 -25.32 -5.75 -16.47
C MET A 1 -23.93 -6.31 -16.29
N ALA A 2 -22.88 -5.55 -16.60
CA ALA A 2 -21.52 -5.99 -16.32
C ALA A 2 -21.36 -6.00 -14.79
N ALA A 3 -21.03 -7.16 -14.23
CA ALA A 3 -20.57 -7.21 -12.85
C ALA A 3 -19.25 -6.43 -12.82
N SER A 4 -19.25 -5.25 -12.20
CA SER A 4 -17.99 -4.60 -11.85
C SER A 4 -17.37 -5.44 -10.75
N SER A 5 -16.37 -6.24 -11.07
CA SER A 5 -15.54 -6.88 -10.06
C SER A 5 -14.71 -5.79 -9.40
N ASP A 6 -15.09 -5.40 -8.18
CA ASP A 6 -14.27 -4.55 -7.31
C ASP A 6 -13.14 -5.44 -6.74
N ALA A 7 -12.01 -5.45 -7.45
CA ALA A 7 -10.90 -6.38 -7.33
C ALA A 7 -9.63 -5.76 -6.71
N HIS A 8 -9.55 -4.43 -6.60
CA HIS A 8 -8.39 -3.75 -6.01
C HIS A 8 -8.70 -3.18 -4.64
N SER A 9 -7.62 -3.03 -3.88
CA SER A 9 -7.65 -2.74 -2.46
C SER A 9 -7.78 -1.24 -2.17
N LYS A 10 -8.36 -0.89 -1.02
CA LYS A 10 -8.50 0.52 -0.60
C LYS A 10 -8.57 0.67 0.90
N MET A 11 -8.01 1.76 1.41
CA MET A 11 -8.17 2.14 2.81
C MET A 11 -9.65 2.48 3.12
N SER A 12 -10.19 1.90 4.20
CA SER A 12 -11.59 2.05 4.59
C SER A 12 -11.79 2.78 5.93
N LEU A 13 -10.80 2.75 6.83
CA LEU A 13 -10.85 3.46 8.12
C LEU A 13 -9.46 4.03 8.52
N PRO A 14 -9.35 5.32 8.89
CA PRO A 14 -10.35 6.37 8.67
C PRO A 14 -10.69 6.50 7.18
N LYS A 15 -11.97 6.66 6.81
CA LYS A 15 -12.38 6.74 5.41
C LYS A 15 -11.73 7.98 4.74
N PRO A 16 -10.81 7.81 3.77
CA PRO A 16 -10.28 8.94 3.01
C PRO A 16 -11.39 9.68 2.28
N THR A 17 -11.19 10.97 2.00
CA THR A 17 -12.04 11.64 1.02
C THR A 17 -11.57 11.19 -0.35
N TRP A 18 -12.20 10.15 -0.86
CA TRP A 18 -11.92 9.62 -2.19
C TRP A 18 -12.41 10.56 -3.30
N ILE A 19 -11.73 10.54 -4.45
CA ILE A 19 -12.20 11.24 -5.66
C ILE A 19 -13.56 10.66 -6.12
N TYR A 20 -13.73 9.34 -5.97
CA TYR A 20 -14.98 8.63 -6.18
C TYR A 20 -15.50 8.07 -4.85
N GLU A 21 -16.79 8.25 -4.51
CA GLU A 21 -17.30 8.03 -3.15
C GLU A 21 -17.06 6.61 -2.59
N ASP A 22 -17.08 5.62 -3.48
CA ASP A 22 -16.86 4.19 -3.15
C ASP A 22 -15.37 3.81 -3.09
N GLY A 23 -14.47 4.76 -3.32
CA GLY A 23 -13.02 4.57 -3.37
C GLY A 23 -12.51 4.22 -4.76
N THR A 24 -11.38 3.52 -4.80
CA THR A 24 -10.72 3.08 -6.03
C THR A 24 -10.89 1.57 -6.24
N ASN A 25 -10.79 1.17 -7.50
CA ASN A 25 -10.64 -0.22 -7.93
C ASN A 25 -9.44 -0.34 -8.90
N SER A 26 -8.42 0.48 -8.70
CA SER A 26 -7.16 0.49 -9.46
C SER A 26 -6.01 0.76 -8.49
N PRO A 27 -4.81 0.17 -8.69
CA PRO A 27 -3.64 0.51 -7.89
C PRO A 27 -3.28 1.98 -8.11
N ALA A 28 -2.78 2.63 -7.06
CA ALA A 28 -2.38 4.04 -7.10
C ALA A 28 -1.21 4.27 -8.07
N GLY A 29 -0.35 3.28 -8.25
CA GLY A 29 0.76 3.33 -9.17
C GLY A 29 1.41 1.96 -9.31
N THR A 30 2.61 1.97 -9.89
CA THR A 30 3.44 0.77 -10.03
C THR A 30 4.89 1.08 -9.76
N VAL A 31 5.65 0.07 -9.32
CA VAL A 31 7.10 0.16 -9.11
C VAL A 31 7.79 -0.86 -10.02
N ASP A 32 8.79 -0.42 -10.80
CA ASP A 32 9.64 -1.31 -11.59
C ASP A 32 10.56 -2.11 -10.65
N SER A 33 10.09 -3.30 -10.29
CA SER A 33 10.71 -4.20 -9.31
C SER A 33 12.20 -4.41 -9.58
N SER A 34 12.56 -4.75 -10.82
CA SER A 34 13.91 -5.15 -11.20
C SER A 34 14.90 -3.97 -11.29
N SER A 35 14.39 -2.79 -11.65
CA SER A 35 15.17 -1.56 -11.71
C SER A 35 15.43 -0.99 -10.32
N VAL A 36 14.44 -1.07 -9.43
CA VAL A 36 14.49 -0.47 -8.08
C VAL A 36 15.21 -1.37 -7.08
N LEU A 37 14.91 -2.66 -7.10
CA LEU A 37 15.53 -3.69 -6.25
C LEU A 37 16.01 -4.84 -7.15
N PRO A 38 17.27 -4.83 -7.63
CA PRO A 38 17.81 -5.90 -8.44
C PRO A 38 17.59 -7.27 -7.79
N VAL A 39 17.18 -8.24 -8.59
CA VAL A 39 16.85 -9.60 -8.13
C VAL A 39 18.06 -10.23 -7.43
N PRO A 40 17.93 -10.75 -6.20
CA PRO A 40 19.01 -11.45 -5.53
C PRO A 40 19.43 -12.73 -6.26
N ASP A 41 20.69 -13.13 -6.10
CA ASP A 41 21.24 -14.33 -6.74
C ASP A 41 20.40 -15.58 -6.38
N GLY A 42 19.90 -16.28 -7.41
CA GLY A 42 19.11 -17.50 -7.26
C GLY A 42 17.64 -17.30 -6.87
N MET A 43 17.16 -16.05 -6.80
CA MET A 43 15.77 -15.70 -6.51
C MET A 43 15.07 -15.11 -7.74
N GLY A 44 13.80 -14.72 -7.58
CA GLY A 44 13.00 -14.08 -8.64
C GLY A 44 11.75 -13.38 -8.09
N TYR A 45 11.15 -12.51 -8.91
CA TYR A 45 9.89 -11.83 -8.60
C TYR A 45 8.69 -12.36 -9.42
N GLU A 46 8.91 -13.39 -10.24
CA GLU A 46 7.90 -14.01 -11.11
C GLU A 46 7.46 -15.39 -10.58
N GLY A 47 7.79 -15.71 -9.34
CA GLY A 47 7.45 -16.95 -8.66
C GLY A 47 6.09 -16.87 -7.97
N ASP A 48 5.88 -17.74 -6.97
CA ASP A 48 4.71 -17.63 -6.10
C ASP A 48 4.83 -16.42 -5.14
N PRO A 49 3.69 -15.90 -4.63
CA PRO A 49 3.68 -14.67 -3.82
C PRO A 49 4.59 -14.69 -2.59
N LEU A 50 4.75 -15.84 -1.93
CA LEU A 50 5.63 -15.98 -0.76
C LEU A 50 7.11 -15.92 -1.19
N SER A 51 7.48 -16.66 -2.24
CA SER A 51 8.84 -16.61 -2.80
C SER A 51 9.20 -15.21 -3.30
N ASN A 52 8.26 -14.49 -3.93
CA ASN A 52 8.48 -13.11 -4.36
C ASN A 52 8.68 -12.17 -3.18
N THR A 53 7.94 -12.37 -2.09
CA THR A 53 8.07 -11.60 -0.85
C THR A 53 9.41 -11.85 -0.17
N GLU A 54 9.90 -13.09 -0.16
CA GLU A 54 11.24 -13.44 0.33
C GLU A 54 12.35 -12.76 -0.50
N ALA A 55 12.22 -12.80 -1.83
CA ALA A 55 13.14 -12.13 -2.74
C ALA A 55 13.15 -10.61 -2.53
N TYR A 56 11.97 -10.00 -2.36
CA TYR A 56 11.83 -8.58 -2.03
C TYR A 56 12.58 -8.23 -0.75
N TRP A 57 12.34 -8.95 0.35
CA TRP A 57 12.98 -8.62 1.63
C TRP A 57 14.48 -8.84 1.60
N THR A 58 14.95 -9.85 0.87
CA THR A 58 16.39 -10.05 0.64
C THR A 58 17.01 -8.86 -0.08
N ALA A 59 16.37 -8.38 -1.16
CA ALA A 59 16.85 -7.22 -1.91
C ALA A 59 16.71 -5.90 -1.13
N PHE A 60 15.59 -5.69 -0.45
CA PHE A 60 15.29 -4.49 0.33
C PHE A 60 16.29 -4.32 1.48
N ASN A 61 16.59 -5.38 2.22
CA ASN A 61 17.56 -5.36 3.32
C ASN A 61 19.01 -5.11 2.85
N ALA A 62 19.32 -5.45 1.61
CA ALA A 62 20.60 -5.14 0.97
C ALA A 62 20.62 -3.75 0.30
N SER A 63 19.46 -3.08 0.23
CA SER A 63 19.30 -1.79 -0.44
C SER A 63 19.66 -0.62 0.48
N LYS A 64 19.50 0.59 -0.06
CA LYS A 64 19.66 1.85 0.68
C LYS A 64 18.35 2.37 1.29
N TYR A 65 17.21 1.78 0.94
CA TYR A 65 15.92 2.23 1.42
C TYR A 65 15.75 1.86 2.87
N THR A 66 15.20 2.79 3.65
CA THR A 66 15.00 2.62 5.09
C THR A 66 13.55 2.30 5.44
N SER A 67 12.62 2.52 4.51
CA SER A 67 11.21 2.18 4.67
C SER A 67 10.52 1.87 3.33
N LEU A 68 9.37 1.22 3.40
CA LEU A 68 8.50 1.00 2.25
C LEU A 68 8.04 2.34 1.66
N LYS A 69 7.65 3.30 2.52
CA LYS A 69 7.28 4.66 2.08
C LYS A 69 8.37 5.29 1.22
N GLU A 70 9.63 5.23 1.66
CA GLU A 70 10.75 5.80 0.91
C GLU A 70 10.94 5.11 -0.45
N LEU A 71 10.84 3.79 -0.49
CA LEU A 71 10.97 3.01 -1.73
C LEU A 71 9.84 3.34 -2.70
N VAL A 72 8.59 3.31 -2.25
CA VAL A 72 7.43 3.57 -3.11
C VAL A 72 7.45 5.01 -3.61
N TRP A 73 7.49 6.00 -2.71
CA TRP A 73 7.38 7.41 -3.09
C TRP A 73 8.49 7.89 -4.03
N LYS A 74 9.67 7.28 -3.99
CA LYS A 74 10.78 7.64 -4.86
C LYS A 74 10.69 7.05 -6.26
N ASN A 75 10.01 5.91 -6.42
CA ASN A 75 10.10 5.11 -7.64
C ASN A 75 8.73 4.80 -8.27
N GLU A 76 7.63 5.11 -7.58
CA GLU A 76 6.29 4.87 -8.08
C GLU A 76 6.02 5.71 -9.34
N VAL A 77 5.51 5.03 -10.36
CA VAL A 77 4.87 5.66 -11.51
C VAL A 77 3.37 5.65 -11.23
N VAL A 78 2.82 6.81 -10.88
CA VAL A 78 1.41 6.96 -10.54
C VAL A 78 0.49 6.61 -11.71
N ASN A 79 -0.63 5.99 -11.40
CA ASN A 79 -1.61 5.54 -12.36
C ASN A 79 -2.59 6.68 -12.72
N THR A 80 -3.11 6.64 -13.94
CA THR A 80 -4.22 7.49 -14.38
C THR A 80 -5.35 6.59 -14.84
N ASP A 81 -6.45 6.66 -14.09
CA ASP A 81 -7.66 5.92 -14.36
C ASP A 81 -8.73 6.86 -14.93
N SER A 82 -9.53 6.37 -15.88
CA SER A 82 -10.60 7.16 -16.50
C SER A 82 -11.74 7.52 -15.55
N LEU A 83 -11.96 6.75 -14.49
CA LEU A 83 -12.98 7.00 -13.48
C LEU A 83 -12.41 7.77 -12.27
N TYR A 84 -11.19 7.44 -11.84
CA TYR A 84 -10.60 8.00 -10.62
C TYR A 84 -9.68 9.21 -10.84
N GLY A 85 -9.34 9.53 -12.10
CA GLY A 85 -8.39 10.58 -12.43
C GLY A 85 -6.93 10.11 -12.30
N THR A 86 -6.01 11.02 -12.02
CA THR A 86 -4.59 10.69 -11.80
C THR A 86 -4.30 10.62 -10.30
N ALA A 87 -3.68 9.53 -9.86
CA ALA A 87 -3.25 9.36 -8.49
C ALA A 87 -2.11 10.33 -8.13
N THR A 88 -1.94 10.55 -6.83
CA THR A 88 -0.80 11.28 -6.27
C THR A 88 0.05 10.35 -5.42
N ILE A 89 1.35 10.64 -5.31
CA ILE A 89 2.28 9.84 -4.50
C ILE A 89 1.83 9.82 -3.02
N GLU A 90 1.35 10.94 -2.51
CA GLU A 90 1.06 11.10 -1.09
C GLU A 90 -0.31 10.52 -0.69
N CYS A 91 -1.28 10.48 -1.61
CA CYS A 91 -2.69 10.19 -1.28
C CYS A 91 -3.39 9.25 -2.27
N GLY A 92 -2.68 8.68 -3.23
CA GLY A 92 -3.27 7.82 -4.27
C GLY A 92 -4.43 8.54 -4.97
N PHE A 93 -5.58 7.88 -5.07
CA PHE A 93 -6.83 8.43 -5.61
C PHE A 93 -7.72 9.14 -4.56
N SER A 94 -7.16 9.51 -3.41
CA SER A 94 -7.84 10.35 -2.42
C SER A 94 -7.34 11.80 -2.47
N TRP A 95 -8.13 12.72 -1.92
CA TRP A 95 -7.76 14.12 -1.85
C TRP A 95 -6.71 14.38 -0.79
N THR A 96 -5.61 15.05 -1.16
CA THR A 96 -4.57 15.51 -0.22
C THR A 96 -5.09 16.49 0.83
N ASN A 97 -6.12 17.28 0.49
CA ASN A 97 -6.85 18.14 1.42
C ASN A 97 -8.28 17.62 1.61
N GLY A 98 -8.37 16.36 2.06
CA GLY A 98 -9.63 15.70 2.35
C GLY A 98 -10.35 16.26 3.59
N THR A 99 -11.52 15.70 3.86
CA THR A 99 -12.28 15.95 5.09
C THR A 99 -11.52 15.34 6.26
N ALA A 100 -11.22 16.15 7.28
CA ALA A 100 -10.61 15.68 8.51
C ALA A 100 -11.44 14.54 9.14
N ARG A 101 -10.74 13.53 9.66
CA ARG A 101 -11.32 12.37 10.33
C ARG A 101 -10.74 12.26 11.73
N ASP A 102 -11.55 11.78 12.67
CA ASP A 102 -11.04 11.36 13.98
C ASP A 102 -10.10 10.16 13.80
N LEU A 103 -9.11 10.07 14.70
CA LEU A 103 -8.22 8.91 14.76
C LEU A 103 -9.03 7.69 15.24
N PRO A 104 -9.18 6.62 14.43
CA PRO A 104 -9.87 5.40 14.87
C PRO A 104 -9.02 4.63 15.88
N ASP A 105 -9.53 3.53 16.42
CA ASP A 105 -8.73 2.65 17.29
C ASP A 105 -7.84 1.69 16.49
N GLU A 106 -8.24 1.38 15.25
CA GLU A 106 -7.48 0.60 14.27
C GLU A 106 -7.59 1.24 12.90
N VAL A 107 -6.57 1.06 12.06
CA VAL A 107 -6.66 1.43 10.64
C VAL A 107 -7.17 0.23 9.86
N GLN A 108 -8.09 0.46 8.93
CA GLN A 108 -8.65 -0.62 8.11
C GLN A 108 -8.37 -0.45 6.62
N TRP A 109 -8.08 -1.57 5.98
CA TRP A 109 -7.85 -1.65 4.54
C TRP A 109 -8.67 -2.81 3.96
N ASP A 110 -9.50 -2.51 2.98
CA ASP A 110 -10.35 -3.48 2.33
C ASP A 110 -9.58 -4.18 1.19
N LYS A 111 -9.72 -5.51 1.11
CA LYS A 111 -9.24 -6.36 0.00
C LYS A 111 -7.73 -6.39 -0.24
N LEU A 112 -6.92 -6.58 0.81
CA LEU A 112 -5.52 -7.00 0.63
C LEU A 112 -5.37 -8.34 -0.11
N THR A 113 -6.45 -9.14 -0.19
CA THR A 113 -6.63 -10.35 -1.02
C THR A 113 -5.45 -11.33 -1.05
N THR A 114 -5.62 -12.49 -0.41
CA THR A 114 -4.64 -13.59 -0.44
C THR A 114 -4.08 -13.84 -1.85
N GLY A 115 -2.75 -13.93 -1.95
CA GLY A 115 -2.04 -14.02 -3.21
C GLY A 115 -1.49 -12.68 -3.72
N HIS A 116 -1.85 -11.56 -3.10
CA HIS A 116 -1.21 -10.24 -3.30
C HIS A 116 -0.22 -9.93 -2.17
N ASP A 117 0.56 -10.93 -1.77
CA ASP A 117 1.51 -10.85 -0.68
C ASP A 117 2.46 -9.65 -0.81
N GLY A 118 2.80 -9.04 0.33
CA GLY A 118 3.75 -7.95 0.37
C GLY A 118 3.64 -7.04 1.59
N PRO A 119 4.65 -6.18 1.78
CA PRO A 119 4.78 -5.36 2.98
C PRO A 119 3.74 -4.24 3.02
N CYS A 120 3.43 -3.76 4.22
CA CYS A 120 2.70 -2.53 4.38
C CYS A 120 3.23 -1.70 5.56
N GLU A 121 3.00 -0.39 5.49
CA GLU A 121 3.34 0.57 6.53
C GLU A 121 2.19 1.56 6.72
N ILE A 122 2.03 2.05 7.94
CA ILE A 122 1.16 3.19 8.26
C ILE A 122 2.01 4.28 8.90
N TRP A 123 1.80 5.50 8.43
CA TRP A 123 2.51 6.70 8.83
C TRP A 123 1.54 7.76 9.29
N CYS A 124 1.94 8.53 10.29
CA CYS A 124 1.31 9.80 10.63
C CYS A 124 2.32 10.93 10.43
N ASP A 125 2.11 11.74 9.39
CA ASP A 125 3.10 12.61 8.75
C ASP A 125 4.40 11.82 8.48
N ASP A 126 5.48 12.17 9.18
CA ASP A 126 6.80 11.54 9.06
C ASP A 126 7.08 10.47 10.11
N THR A 127 6.07 10.08 10.91
CA THR A 127 6.22 9.10 11.99
C THR A 127 5.66 7.75 11.55
N LEU A 128 6.50 6.71 11.50
CA LEU A 128 6.06 5.33 11.27
C LEU A 128 5.33 4.84 12.52
N VAL A 129 4.09 4.40 12.36
CA VAL A 129 3.21 3.98 13.47
C VAL A 129 2.76 2.53 13.36
N PHE A 130 3.01 1.87 12.24
CA PHE A 130 2.84 0.45 12.03
C PHE A 130 3.64 -0.02 10.81
N ALA A 131 4.19 -1.24 10.86
CA ALA A 131 4.78 -1.91 9.72
C ALA A 131 4.64 -3.43 9.86
N ASP A 132 4.44 -4.12 8.75
CA ASP A 132 4.45 -5.57 8.70
C ASP A 132 5.05 -6.08 7.37
N GLN A 133 5.65 -7.27 7.42
CA GLN A 133 6.40 -7.83 6.30
C GLN A 133 5.52 -8.43 5.20
N ASN A 134 4.31 -8.86 5.53
CA ASN A 134 3.37 -9.45 4.59
C ASN A 134 1.91 -9.28 5.08
N CYS A 135 1.31 -8.12 4.79
CA CYS A 135 0.03 -7.75 5.38
C CYS A 135 -1.14 -8.59 4.86
N ALA A 136 -1.11 -9.00 3.59
CA ALA A 136 -2.16 -9.86 3.01
C ALA A 136 -2.20 -11.25 3.65
N VAL A 137 -1.08 -11.73 4.21
CA VAL A 137 -0.99 -13.02 4.92
C VAL A 137 -1.28 -12.85 6.41
N ASN A 138 -0.68 -11.84 7.04
CA ASN A 138 -0.75 -11.66 8.50
C ASN A 138 -2.08 -11.04 8.96
N TYR A 139 -2.78 -10.32 8.08
CA TYR A 139 -4.08 -9.68 8.33
C TYR A 139 -5.09 -10.06 7.24
N PRO A 140 -5.57 -11.32 7.22
CA PRO A 140 -6.32 -11.88 6.08
C PRO A 140 -7.79 -11.46 6.02
N ASP A 141 -8.29 -10.72 7.02
CA ASP A 141 -9.69 -10.28 7.07
C ASP A 141 -9.99 -9.22 5.99
N SER A 142 -11.28 -9.07 5.62
CA SER A 142 -11.74 -8.01 4.71
C SER A 142 -12.90 -7.24 5.36
N PRO A 143 -12.68 -6.01 5.85
CA PRO A 143 -11.40 -5.30 5.83
C PRO A 143 -10.37 -5.87 6.81
N ALA A 144 -9.08 -5.75 6.47
CA ALA A 144 -7.96 -6.03 7.36
C ALA A 144 -7.86 -4.91 8.41
N SER A 145 -7.72 -5.28 9.69
CA SER A 145 -7.56 -4.35 10.81
C SER A 145 -6.11 -4.32 11.27
N PHE A 146 -5.47 -3.15 11.25
CA PHE A 146 -4.10 -2.97 11.72
C PHE A 146 -4.07 -2.22 13.06
N PRO A 147 -3.37 -2.77 14.08
CA PRO A 147 -2.99 -1.96 15.22
C PRO A 147 -2.01 -0.89 14.77
N TYR A 148 -2.04 0.29 15.39
CA TYR A 148 -1.05 1.32 15.13
C TYR A 148 -0.82 2.17 16.39
N ASP A 149 0.31 2.86 16.46
CA ASP A 149 0.57 3.82 17.54
C ASP A 149 -0.29 5.09 17.35
N LYS A 150 -1.54 5.01 17.82
CA LYS A 150 -2.51 6.11 17.78
C LYS A 150 -2.01 7.36 18.51
N ALA A 151 -1.29 7.20 19.62
CA ALA A 151 -0.78 8.33 20.40
C ALA A 151 0.28 9.11 19.61
N ALA A 152 1.13 8.41 18.85
CA ALA A 152 2.10 9.05 17.95
C ALA A 152 1.46 9.85 16.80
N CYS A 153 0.17 9.60 16.50
CA CYS A 153 -0.62 10.32 15.51
C CYS A 153 -1.33 11.56 16.05
N GLU A 154 -1.38 11.78 17.36
CA GLU A 154 -2.05 12.95 17.93
C GLU A 154 -1.38 14.26 17.46
N GLY A 155 -2.17 15.19 16.94
CA GLY A 155 -1.70 16.47 16.42
C GLY A 155 -1.00 16.40 15.05
N LYS A 156 -0.95 15.23 14.41
CA LYS A 156 -0.46 15.04 13.03
C LYS A 156 -1.53 15.43 12.02
N SER A 157 -1.11 15.74 10.80
CA SER A 157 -2.01 16.28 9.76
C SER A 157 -2.49 15.21 8.77
N MET A 158 -1.68 14.18 8.52
CA MET A 158 -1.95 13.16 7.52
C MET A 158 -1.65 11.78 8.05
N LEU A 159 -2.60 10.85 7.87
CA LEU A 159 -2.36 9.42 8.02
C LEU A 159 -2.22 8.81 6.62
N THR A 160 -1.09 8.17 6.35
CA THR A 160 -0.80 7.51 5.08
C THR A 160 -0.62 6.02 5.34
N ALA A 161 -1.41 5.18 4.67
CA ALA A 161 -1.20 3.74 4.63
C ALA A 161 -0.67 3.35 3.25
N ILE A 162 0.39 2.53 3.21
CA ILE A 162 1.04 2.07 1.98
C ILE A 162 1.12 0.56 2.05
N TRP A 163 0.67 -0.10 1.00
CA TRP A 163 0.83 -1.52 0.78
C TRP A 163 1.40 -1.70 -0.63
N LEU A 164 2.35 -2.63 -0.78
CA LEU A 164 2.96 -2.96 -2.06
C LEU A 164 2.74 -4.44 -2.32
N ALA A 165 1.93 -4.77 -3.34
CA ALA A 165 1.66 -6.14 -3.74
C ALA A 165 2.79 -6.66 -4.63
N LEU A 166 3.37 -7.80 -4.24
CA LEU A 166 4.57 -8.40 -4.85
C LEU A 166 4.27 -9.64 -5.70
N HIS A 167 2.99 -9.91 -5.99
CA HIS A 167 2.53 -11.11 -6.70
C HIS A 167 3.09 -11.26 -8.11
N SER A 168 3.37 -10.15 -8.80
CA SER A 168 4.09 -10.12 -10.08
C SER A 168 4.65 -8.72 -10.37
N PRO A 169 5.68 -8.58 -11.23
CA PRO A 169 6.16 -7.30 -11.73
C PRO A 169 5.26 -6.69 -12.83
N PRO A 170 5.22 -5.35 -12.97
CA PRO A 170 5.70 -4.40 -11.98
C PRO A 170 4.84 -4.51 -10.70
N TRP A 171 5.45 -4.24 -9.55
CA TRP A 171 4.72 -4.25 -8.28
C TRP A 171 3.66 -3.15 -8.25
N GLN A 172 2.58 -3.39 -7.52
CA GLN A 172 1.38 -2.54 -7.47
C GLN A 172 1.12 -1.99 -6.08
#